data_AF-A0A3N6MGK1-F1
#
_entry.id   AF-A0A3N6MGK1-F1
#
_cell.length_a   1.000
_cell.length_b   1.000
_cell.length_c   1.000
_cell.angle_alpha   90.00
_cell.angle_beta   90.00
_cell.angle_gamma   90.00
#
_symmetry.space_group_name_H-M   'P 1'
#
loop_
_entity.id
_entity.type
_entity.pdbx_description
1 polymer ?
#
loop_
_entity_poly.entity_id
_entity_poly.type
_entity_poly.pdbx_seq_one_letter_code
_entity_poly.pdbx_strand_id
1 'polypeptide(L)'
;MVCLACASAAGSDAQAQSIRIESGSYGANCGAREGNATRDLAAHCDALETCRYEIDPIAAAPRQGQCAADLVAEWSCGPGVFHRATVRAAQKHSGTLVLTCVPSTGAGK
;
A
#
# COMPACT_ATOMS: atom_id res chain seq x y z
N MET A 1 37.41 37.18 -18.00
CA MET A 1 37.70 35.73 -17.81
C MET A 1 37.69 35.52 -16.30
N VAL A 2 36.63 35.05 -15.67
CA VAL A 2 36.14 33.66 -15.67
C VAL A 2 34.61 33.63 -15.52
N CYS A 3 33.99 32.73 -16.28
CA CYS A 3 32.57 32.38 -16.24
C CYS A 3 32.28 31.28 -15.20
N LEU A 4 30.98 31.13 -14.92
CA LEU A 4 30.24 29.88 -14.69
C LEU A 4 29.68 29.61 -13.28
N ALA A 5 28.37 29.39 -13.30
CA ALA A 5 27.44 29.11 -12.22
C ALA A 5 27.70 27.76 -11.52
N CYS A 6 27.32 27.69 -10.25
CA CYS A 6 27.05 26.42 -9.57
C CYS A 6 25.55 26.35 -9.28
N ALA A 7 24.77 25.88 -10.25
CA ALA A 7 23.38 25.52 -10.01
C ALA A 7 23.38 24.23 -9.17
N SER A 8 22.95 24.32 -7.92
CA SER A 8 22.67 23.16 -7.08
C SER A 8 21.48 22.42 -7.68
N ALA A 9 21.75 21.41 -8.51
CA ALA A 9 20.75 20.41 -8.85
C ALA A 9 20.40 19.66 -7.56
N ALA A 10 19.35 20.11 -6.87
CA ALA A 10 18.56 19.21 -6.06
C ALA A 10 17.94 18.23 -7.05
N GLY A 11 18.70 17.18 -7.38
CA GLY A 11 18.09 15.93 -7.77
C GLY A 11 17.23 15.54 -6.58
N SER A 12 15.96 15.95 -6.60
CA SER A 12 14.91 15.11 -6.07
C SER A 12 15.10 13.83 -6.84
N ASP A 13 15.87 12.96 -6.22
CA ASP A 13 16.03 11.61 -6.67
C ASP A 13 14.59 11.12 -6.66
N ALA A 14 13.98 11.12 -7.85
CA ALA A 14 12.89 10.26 -8.17
C ALA A 14 13.49 8.84 -8.15
N GLN A 15 14.05 8.44 -7.00
CA GLN A 15 14.18 7.07 -6.59
C GLN A 15 12.77 6.60 -6.78
N ALA A 16 12.52 5.75 -7.77
CA ALA A 16 11.28 5.04 -7.93
C ALA A 16 10.86 4.60 -6.52
N GLN A 17 9.86 5.30 -5.97
CA GLN A 17 9.51 5.14 -4.57
C GLN A 17 8.87 3.77 -4.51
N SER A 18 9.65 2.79 -4.08
CA SER A 18 9.15 1.42 -4.00
C SER A 18 8.26 1.31 -2.78
N ILE A 19 7.14 0.61 -2.94
CA ILE A 19 6.27 0.19 -1.87
C ILE A 19 7.10 -0.64 -0.91
N ARG A 20 7.04 -0.27 0.36
CA ARG A 20 7.49 -1.06 1.49
C ARG A 20 6.30 -1.29 2.40
N ILE A 21 5.91 -2.54 2.61
CA ILE A 21 4.81 -2.84 3.53
C ILE A 21 5.27 -2.66 4.97
N GLU A 22 4.55 -1.84 5.73
CA GLU A 22 4.78 -1.63 7.16
C GLU A 22 3.85 -2.53 7.98
N SER A 23 2.57 -2.59 7.61
CA SER A 23 1.58 -3.41 8.29
C SER A 23 0.44 -3.84 7.36
N GLY A 24 -0.17 -4.98 7.66
CA GLY A 24 -1.27 -5.55 6.88
C GLY A 24 -2.12 -6.47 7.74
N SER A 25 -3.38 -6.11 7.93
CA SER A 25 -4.34 -6.80 8.79
C SER A 25 -5.66 -7.02 8.05
N TYR A 26 -6.04 -8.29 7.90
CA TYR A 26 -7.31 -8.69 7.31
C TYR A 26 -8.28 -9.16 8.39
N GLY A 27 -9.44 -8.51 8.48
CA GLY A 27 -10.54 -8.91 9.36
C GLY A 27 -10.34 -8.57 10.83
N ALA A 28 -9.52 -7.57 11.16
CA ALA A 28 -9.33 -7.11 12.53
C ALA A 28 -10.67 -6.70 13.19
N ASN A 29 -11.60 -6.12 12.41
CA ASN A 29 -12.96 -5.81 12.82
C ASN A 29 -13.82 -7.05 13.13
N CYS A 30 -13.42 -8.22 12.63
CA CYS A 30 -14.09 -9.50 12.83
C CYS A 30 -13.36 -10.38 13.87
N GLY A 31 -12.37 -9.83 14.59
CA GLY A 31 -11.59 -10.56 15.58
C GLY A 31 -10.43 -11.38 15.00
N ALA A 32 -10.06 -11.17 13.74
CA ALA A 32 -8.83 -11.75 13.19
C ALA A 32 -7.60 -11.09 13.83
N ARG A 33 -6.49 -11.83 13.86
CA ARG A 33 -5.23 -11.34 14.40
C ARG A 33 -4.65 -10.22 13.51
N GLU A 34 -4.32 -9.09 14.10
CA GLU A 34 -3.60 -8.02 13.41
C GLU A 34 -2.24 -8.53 12.90
N GLY A 35 -1.86 -8.08 11.70
CA GLY A 35 -0.63 -8.48 11.04
C GLY A 35 -0.71 -9.79 10.26
N ASN A 36 -1.87 -10.47 10.22
CA ASN A 36 -2.04 -11.74 9.51
C ASN A 36 -1.78 -11.65 7.99
N ALA A 37 -2.00 -10.48 7.38
CA ALA A 37 -1.79 -10.24 5.95
C ALA A 37 -0.45 -9.54 5.63
N THR A 38 0.33 -9.14 6.65
CA THR A 38 1.53 -8.30 6.45
C THR A 38 2.57 -9.01 5.61
N ARG A 39 2.87 -10.28 5.93
CA ARG A 39 3.89 -11.06 5.22
C ARG A 39 3.49 -11.33 3.76
N ASP A 40 2.21 -11.55 3.53
CA ASP A 40 1.67 -11.84 2.21
C ASP A 40 1.69 -10.59 1.32
N LEU A 41 1.17 -9.47 1.84
CA LEU A 41 1.27 -8.16 1.19
C LEU A 41 2.73 -7.79 0.89
N ALA A 42 3.65 -7.99 1.83
CA ALA A 42 5.06 -7.71 1.62
C ALA A 42 5.64 -8.58 0.49
N ALA A 43 5.35 -9.89 0.47
CA ALA A 43 5.82 -10.78 -0.58
C ALA A 43 5.29 -10.42 -1.98
N HIS A 44 4.07 -9.86 -2.06
CA HIS A 44 3.44 -9.49 -3.32
C HIS A 44 3.80 -8.07 -3.79
N CYS A 45 3.98 -7.13 -2.86
CA CYS A 45 4.01 -5.70 -3.16
C CYS A 45 5.32 -5.00 -2.83
N ASP A 46 6.21 -5.58 -2.01
CA ASP A 46 7.51 -4.95 -1.74
C ASP A 46 8.29 -4.74 -3.04
N ALA A 47 9.06 -3.64 -3.07
CA ALA A 47 9.89 -3.23 -4.20
C ALA A 47 9.13 -2.82 -5.48
N LEU A 48 7.79 -2.86 -5.49
CA LEU A 48 6.97 -2.40 -6.63
C LEU A 48 6.60 -0.92 -6.48
N GLU A 49 6.39 -0.23 -7.61
CA GLU A 49 5.86 1.15 -7.59
C GLU A 49 4.32 1.18 -7.52
N THR A 50 3.67 0.16 -8.06
CA THR A 50 2.22 -0.04 -8.00
C THR A 50 1.92 -1.53 -7.86
N CYS A 51 1.15 -1.89 -6.84
CA CYS A 51 0.74 -3.25 -6.57
C CYS A 51 -0.79 -3.33 -6.54
N ARG A 52 -1.35 -4.32 -7.24
CA ARG A 52 -2.77 -4.65 -7.15
C ARG A 52 -2.89 -5.96 -6.42
N TYR A 53 -3.48 -5.92 -5.24
CA TYR A 53 -3.71 -7.07 -4.39
C TYR A 53 -5.20 -7.40 -4.39
N GLU A 54 -5.55 -8.58 -4.90
CA GLU A 54 -6.92 -9.06 -4.91
C GLU A 54 -7.26 -9.71 -3.57
N ILE A 55 -8.31 -9.20 -2.93
CA ILE A 55 -8.83 -9.72 -1.68
C ILE A 55 -9.78 -10.85 -2.04
N ASP A 56 -9.28 -12.08 -1.98
CA ASP A 56 -10.12 -13.26 -2.22
C ASP A 56 -10.96 -13.59 -0.97
N PRO A 57 -12.31 -13.53 -1.06
CA PRO A 57 -13.18 -13.79 0.09
C PRO A 57 -13.20 -15.27 0.50
N ILE A 58 -12.75 -16.20 -0.36
CA ILE A 58 -12.77 -17.65 -0.10
C ILE A 58 -11.55 -18.07 0.73
N ALA A 59 -10.38 -17.50 0.44
CA ALA A 59 -9.15 -17.77 1.20
C ALA A 59 -9.17 -17.17 2.62
N ALA A 60 -9.97 -16.12 2.82
CA ALA A 60 -10.02 -15.31 4.03
C ALA A 60 -10.59 -16.04 5.28
N ALA A 61 -11.52 -16.99 5.11
CA ALA A 61 -11.81 -18.15 5.97
C ALA A 61 -13.30 -18.58 5.85
N PRO A 62 -13.59 -19.89 5.87
CA PRO A 62 -14.97 -20.42 5.82
C PRO A 62 -15.84 -20.06 7.04
N ARG A 63 -15.28 -19.48 8.10
CA ARG A 63 -16.05 -19.02 9.29
C ARG A 63 -16.55 -17.57 9.19
N GLN A 64 -16.19 -16.84 8.14
CA GLN A 64 -16.47 -15.41 7.98
C GLN A 64 -17.69 -15.08 7.13
N GLY A 65 -18.52 -16.06 6.74
CA GLY A 65 -19.76 -15.83 5.99
C GLY A 65 -20.76 -14.85 6.66
N GLN A 66 -20.45 -14.34 7.85
CA GLN A 66 -21.27 -13.47 8.68
C GLN A 66 -20.64 -12.09 8.95
N CYS A 67 -19.33 -11.90 8.73
CA CYS A 67 -18.64 -10.65 9.05
C CYS A 67 -17.88 -10.09 7.83
N ALA A 68 -18.25 -8.89 7.42
CA ALA A 68 -17.57 -8.14 6.35
C ALA A 68 -16.19 -7.71 6.84
N ALA A 69 -15.17 -8.52 6.55
CA ALA A 69 -13.82 -8.30 7.04
C ALA A 69 -13.14 -7.12 6.33
N ASP A 70 -12.60 -6.18 7.09
CA ASP A 70 -11.84 -5.06 6.52
C ASP A 70 -10.37 -5.45 6.36
N LEU A 71 -9.80 -5.16 5.20
CA LEU A 71 -8.35 -5.19 4.99
C LEU A 71 -7.79 -3.80 5.25
N VAL A 72 -6.93 -3.69 6.25
CA VAL A 72 -6.14 -2.49 6.51
C VAL A 72 -4.71 -2.78 6.07
N ALA A 73 -4.16 -1.94 5.20
CA ALA A 73 -2.77 -2.01 4.77
C ALA A 73 -2.10 -0.66 4.96
N GLU A 74 -0.90 -0.69 5.52
CA GLU A 74 -0.02 0.46 5.72
C GLU A 74 1.29 0.19 4.99
N TRP A 75 1.70 1.14 4.17
CA TRP A 75 2.93 1.04 3.40
C TRP A 75 3.65 2.37 3.37
N SER A 76 4.98 2.31 3.26
CA SER A 76 5.83 3.46 3.03
C SER A 76 6.31 3.47 1.59
N CYS A 77 6.55 4.67 1.06
CA CYS A 77 7.05 4.92 -0.29
C CYS A 77 8.44 5.55 -0.20
N GLY A 78 9.29 5.03 0.67
CA GLY A 78 10.57 5.64 1.03
C GLY A 78 10.50 6.52 2.28
N PRO A 79 11.61 7.19 2.64
CA PRO A 79 11.77 7.85 3.92
C PRO A 79 10.78 9.00 4.11
N GLY A 80 9.94 8.90 5.14
CA GLY A 80 8.99 9.95 5.52
C GLY A 80 7.67 9.97 4.73
N VAL A 81 7.49 9.05 3.78
CA VAL A 81 6.25 8.94 2.99
C VAL A 81 5.49 7.69 3.45
N PHE A 82 4.40 7.89 4.19
CA PHE A 82 3.57 6.81 4.72
C PHE A 82 2.15 6.91 4.15
N HIS A 83 1.60 5.76 3.80
CA HIS A 83 0.27 5.60 3.26
C HIS A 83 -0.48 4.53 4.05
N ARG A 84 -1.78 4.75 4.18
CA ARG A 84 -2.70 3.80 4.78
C ARG A 84 -3.96 3.72 3.92
N ALA A 85 -4.37 2.50 3.60
CA ALA A 85 -5.65 2.25 2.97
C ALA A 85 -6.43 1.20 3.75
N THR A 86 -7.74 1.39 3.76
CA THR A 86 -8.69 0.43 4.32
C THR A 86 -9.67 0.06 3.22
N VAL A 87 -9.72 -1.22 2.89
CA VAL A 87 -10.65 -1.77 1.92
C VAL A 87 -11.62 -2.65 2.68
N ARG A 88 -12.90 -2.30 2.61
CA ARG A 88 -13.96 -3.11 3.20
C ARG A 88 -14.24 -4.29 2.28
N ALA A 89 -14.05 -5.53 2.75
CA ALA A 89 -14.48 -6.67 1.97
C ALA A 89 -16.01 -6.68 1.99
N ALA A 90 -16.62 -6.39 0.83
CA ALA A 90 -18.04 -6.63 0.66
C ALA A 90 -18.25 -8.15 0.65
N GLN A 91 -19.22 -8.64 1.44
CA GLN A 91 -19.55 -10.07 1.60
C GLN A 91 -19.85 -10.83 0.29
N LYS A 92 -19.89 -10.14 -0.86
CA LYS A 92 -20.25 -10.68 -2.17
C LYS A 92 -19.28 -10.30 -3.31
N HIS A 93 -18.22 -9.54 -3.03
CA HIS A 93 -17.27 -9.11 -4.07
C HIS A 93 -15.84 -9.19 -3.57
N SER A 94 -14.95 -9.67 -4.43
CA SER A 94 -13.50 -9.53 -4.27
C SER A 94 -13.18 -8.04 -4.23
N GLY A 95 -12.66 -7.55 -3.11
CA GLY A 95 -12.12 -6.20 -3.06
C GLY A 95 -10.76 -6.17 -3.75
N THR A 96 -10.38 -5.07 -4.39
CA THR A 96 -9.02 -4.89 -4.88
C THR A 96 -8.37 -3.78 -4.09
N LEU A 97 -7.27 -4.10 -3.41
CA LEU A 97 -6.41 -3.13 -2.77
C LEU A 97 -5.33 -2.71 -3.77
N VAL A 98 -5.30 -1.43 -4.12
CA VAL A 98 -4.27 -0.87 -5.00
C VAL A 98 -3.34 -0.01 -4.16
N LEU A 99 -2.09 -0.45 -4.03
CA LEU A 99 -1.02 0.31 -3.42
C LEU A 99 -0.25 1.02 -4.53
N THR A 100 0.03 2.29 -4.35
CA THR A 100 0.84 3.06 -5.28
C THR A 100 1.75 3.99 -4.51
N CYS A 101 2.98 4.08 -5.01
CA CYS A 101 3.97 5.04 -4.58
C CYS A 101 4.34 6.02 -5.69
N VAL A 102 3.64 5.94 -6.83
CA VAL A 102 3.78 6.91 -7.90
C VAL A 102 3.31 8.25 -7.34
N PRO A 103 4.17 9.28 -7.30
CA PRO A 103 3.78 10.58 -6.78
C PRO A 103 2.57 11.04 -7.59
N SER A 104 1.46 11.26 -6.91
CA SER A 104 0.34 12.00 -7.49
C SER A 104 0.85 13.42 -7.68
N THR A 105 1.47 13.71 -8.83
CA THR A 105 1.72 15.08 -9.28
C THR A 105 0.36 15.74 -9.43
N GLY A 106 -0.18 16.21 -8.31
CA GLY A 106 -1.45 16.90 -8.25
C GLY A 106 -1.32 18.15 -9.10
N ALA A 107 -1.98 18.17 -10.25
CA ALA A 107 -2.41 19.41 -10.86
C ALA A 107 -3.39 20.05 -9.87
N GLY A 108 -2.91 20.98 -9.03
CA GLY A 108 -3.64 21.38 -7.83
C GLY A 108 -3.29 22.75 -7.26
N LYS A 109 -3.30 23.78 -8.12
CA LYS A 109 -3.41 25.23 -7.84
C LYS A 109 -2.17 25.96 -7.30
#